data_AF-A0A843KGT4-F1
#
_entry.id   AF-A0A843KGT4-F1
#
_cell.length_a   1.000
_cell.length_b   1.000
_cell.length_c   1.000
_cell.angle_alpha   90.00
_cell.angle_beta   90.00
_cell.angle_gamma   90.00
#
_symmetry.space_group_name_H-M   'P 1'
#
loop_
_entity.id
_entity.type
_entity.pdbx_description
1 polymer ?
#
loop_
_entity_poly.entity_id
_entity_poly.type
_entity_poly.pdbx_seq_one_letter_code
_entity_poly.pdbx_strand_id
1 'polypeptide(L)'
;MISAILEALIFCLAAGSALAEADRPESGTFIRESDMAGRCQLDIFNNASDDLVAYLCTMREETVRAAVYIRGGGRFNLTGVQDGSYYLYFQQGQGWNASRKAFDINASSSRMREPLLFQTIRAGDKIQYSWIEITLERYGDGNVEKVAVDEEDFPA
;
A
#
# COMPACT_ATOMS: atom_id res chain seq x y z
N MET A 1 -15.95 -7.44 -52.76
CA MET A 1 -16.68 -7.69 -51.49
C MET A 1 -15.84 -8.63 -50.66
N ILE A 2 -15.73 -8.42 -49.34
CA ILE A 2 -14.72 -8.98 -48.41
C ILE A 2 -13.44 -8.12 -48.37
N SER A 3 -13.45 -7.06 -47.57
CA SER A 3 -12.31 -6.64 -46.71
C SER A 3 -12.66 -5.35 -45.95
N ALA A 4 -13.82 -5.33 -45.28
CA ALA A 4 -14.22 -4.23 -44.39
C ALA A 4 -14.56 -4.72 -42.97
N ILE A 5 -14.25 -6.00 -42.67
CA ILE A 5 -14.61 -6.65 -41.40
C ILE A 5 -13.37 -6.89 -40.51
N LEU A 6 -12.15 -6.63 -41.01
CA LEU A 6 -10.92 -6.93 -40.25
C LEU A 6 -10.36 -5.76 -39.42
N GLU A 7 -10.87 -4.53 -39.55
CA GLU A 7 -10.39 -3.40 -38.75
C GLU A 7 -11.18 -3.14 -37.45
N ALA A 8 -12.36 -3.75 -37.29
CA ALA A 8 -13.18 -3.56 -36.10
C ALA A 8 -12.76 -4.43 -34.90
N LEU A 9 -11.85 -5.39 -35.08
CA LEU A 9 -11.45 -6.31 -34.00
C LEU A 9 -10.19 -5.88 -33.23
N ILE A 10 -9.53 -4.78 -33.62
CA ILE A 10 -8.32 -4.27 -32.93
C ILE A 10 -8.62 -3.07 -32.03
N PHE A 11 -9.82 -2.48 -32.08
CA PHE A 11 -10.14 -1.28 -31.31
C PHE A 11 -10.69 -1.54 -29.89
N CYS A 12 -11.05 -2.77 -29.54
CA CYS A 12 -11.67 -3.09 -28.24
C CYS A 12 -10.68 -3.45 -27.12
N LEU A 13 -9.38 -3.61 -27.39
CA LEU A 13 -8.39 -3.94 -26.36
C LEU A 13 -7.78 -2.73 -25.64
N ALA A 14 -8.00 -1.51 -26.13
CA ALA A 14 -7.48 -0.28 -25.51
C ALA A 14 -8.47 0.40 -24.54
N ALA A 15 -9.77 0.07 -24.61
CA ALA A 15 -10.77 0.72 -23.77
C ALA A 15 -10.75 0.23 -22.31
N GLY A 16 -10.36 -1.02 -22.06
CA GLY A 16 -10.28 -1.58 -20.70
C GLY A 16 -9.16 -0.96 -19.85
N SER A 17 -8.00 -0.70 -20.46
CA SER A 17 -6.84 -0.08 -19.79
C SER A 17 -7.03 1.42 -19.54
N ALA A 18 -7.70 2.13 -20.45
CA ALA A 18 -7.95 3.58 -20.29
C ALA A 18 -8.94 3.93 -19.15
N LEU A 19 -9.93 3.06 -18.88
CA LEU A 19 -10.86 3.26 -17.75
C LEU A 19 -10.20 2.94 -16.41
N ALA A 20 -9.33 1.93 -16.33
CA ALA A 20 -8.58 1.59 -15.13
C ALA A 20 -7.57 2.68 -14.72
N GLU A 21 -7.05 3.45 -15.69
CA GLU A 21 -6.15 4.58 -15.41
C GLU A 21 -6.88 5.82 -14.89
N ALA A 22 -8.15 6.04 -15.28
CA ALA A 22 -8.95 7.19 -14.81
C ALA A 22 -9.31 7.12 -13.32
N ASP A 23 -9.46 5.91 -12.77
CA ASP A 23 -9.80 5.67 -11.36
C ASP A 23 -8.58 5.35 -10.47
N ARG A 24 -7.36 5.48 -11.02
CA ARG A 24 -6.11 5.19 -10.32
C ARG A 24 -5.79 6.30 -9.30
N PRO A 25 -5.80 6.03 -7.98
CA PRO A 25 -5.60 7.06 -6.96
C PRO A 25 -4.20 7.67 -7.01
N GLU A 26 -4.07 8.89 -6.49
CA GLU A 26 -2.76 9.50 -6.25
C GLU A 26 -2.09 8.86 -5.03
N SER A 27 -0.76 8.89 -4.99
CA SER A 27 -0.01 8.43 -3.80
C SER A 27 -0.42 9.23 -2.57
N GLY A 28 -0.69 8.53 -1.47
CA GLY A 28 -1.20 9.12 -0.23
C GLY A 28 -2.72 9.14 -0.12
N THR A 29 -3.45 8.61 -1.10
CA THR A 29 -4.90 8.45 -0.97
C THR A 29 -5.20 7.39 0.09
N PHE A 30 -5.90 7.78 1.16
CA PHE A 30 -6.36 6.84 2.17
C PHE A 30 -7.53 6.00 1.64
N ILE A 31 -7.34 4.69 1.65
CA ILE A 31 -8.39 3.68 1.42
C ILE A 31 -9.20 3.46 2.72
N ARG A 32 -8.50 3.58 3.85
CA ARG A 32 -9.03 3.60 5.21
C ARG A 32 -8.16 4.51 6.08
N GLU A 33 -8.79 5.29 6.94
CA GLU A 33 -8.12 6.13 7.92
C GLU A 33 -8.90 6.07 9.23
N SER A 34 -8.18 6.11 10.34
CA SER A 34 -8.74 6.23 11.68
C SER A 34 -8.05 7.38 12.40
N ASP A 35 -8.69 7.91 13.45
CA ASP A 35 -8.12 9.00 14.23
C ASP A 35 -6.76 8.60 14.84
N MET A 36 -5.69 9.20 14.33
CA MET A 36 -4.30 8.99 14.73
C MET A 36 -3.75 10.28 15.34
N ALA A 37 -3.42 10.24 16.63
CA ALA A 37 -3.04 11.41 17.42
C ALA A 37 -1.69 11.23 18.16
N GLY A 38 -0.91 10.23 17.76
CA GLY A 38 0.44 10.01 18.24
C GLY A 38 1.45 10.99 17.65
N ARG A 39 2.73 10.74 17.92
CA ARG A 39 3.84 11.59 17.45
C ARG A 39 4.74 10.90 16.44
N CYS A 40 4.64 9.58 16.32
CA CYS A 40 5.52 8.81 15.48
C CYS A 40 5.13 8.93 13.99
N GLN A 41 6.09 8.61 13.13
CA GLN A 41 5.97 8.72 11.68
C GLN A 41 6.49 7.47 10.98
N LEU A 42 5.87 7.16 9.85
CA LEU A 42 6.24 6.06 8.98
C LEU A 42 6.34 6.56 7.54
N ASP A 43 7.55 6.56 6.99
CA ASP A 43 7.77 6.74 5.57
C ASP A 43 7.70 5.41 4.85
N ILE A 44 6.97 5.39 3.74
CA ILE A 44 6.84 4.23 2.86
C ILE A 44 7.24 4.65 1.46
N PHE A 45 8.29 4.03 0.92
CA PHE A 45 8.78 4.22 -0.43
C PHE A 45 8.46 2.97 -1.25
N ASN A 46 7.70 3.14 -2.32
CA ASN A 46 7.40 2.09 -3.27
C ASN A 46 8.28 2.27 -4.51
N ASN A 47 9.51 1.74 -4.48
CA ASN A 47 10.43 1.79 -5.62
C ASN A 47 10.13 0.72 -6.69
N ALA A 48 9.11 -0.13 -6.46
CA ALA A 48 8.62 -1.06 -7.47
C ALA A 48 7.82 -0.32 -8.56
N SER A 49 7.65 -0.98 -9.71
CA SER A 49 6.79 -0.45 -10.78
C SER A 49 5.29 -0.66 -10.52
N ASP A 50 4.96 -1.63 -9.69
CA ASP A 50 3.58 -1.94 -9.34
C ASP A 50 3.09 -0.99 -8.25
N ASP A 51 1.78 -0.75 -8.25
CA ASP A 51 1.13 0.05 -7.22
C ASP A 51 0.98 -0.76 -5.93
N LEU A 52 0.79 -0.05 -4.82
CA LEU A 52 0.75 -0.62 -3.48
C LEU A 52 -0.43 -0.03 -2.69
N VAL A 53 -1.09 -0.86 -1.88
CA VAL A 53 -1.83 -0.40 -0.70
C VAL A 53 -1.13 -0.95 0.54
N ALA A 54 -0.67 -0.06 1.42
CA ALA A 54 -0.02 -0.42 2.68
C ALA A 54 -1.01 -0.26 3.84
N TYR A 55 -1.15 -1.31 4.66
CA TYR A 55 -2.09 -1.41 5.77
C TYR A 55 -1.33 -1.45 7.09
N LEU A 56 -1.47 -0.40 7.91
CA LEU A 56 -0.92 -0.36 9.26
C LEU A 56 -1.94 -0.95 10.23
N CYS A 57 -1.62 -2.09 10.82
CA CYS A 57 -2.50 -2.86 11.68
C CYS A 57 -1.93 -2.99 13.08
N THR A 58 -2.78 -2.92 14.11
CA THR A 58 -2.37 -3.31 15.46
C THR A 58 -1.98 -4.79 15.49
N MET A 59 -1.11 -5.19 16.44
CA MET A 59 -0.80 -6.61 16.64
C MET A 59 -2.07 -7.45 16.82
N ARG A 60 -1.99 -8.74 16.44
CA ARG A 60 -3.09 -9.72 16.49
C ARG A 60 -4.28 -9.39 15.58
N GLU A 61 -4.04 -8.62 14.52
CA GLU A 61 -5.01 -8.36 13.43
C GLU A 61 -6.29 -7.64 13.86
N GLU A 62 -6.34 -7.08 15.07
CA GLU A 62 -7.62 -6.62 15.63
C GLU A 62 -8.15 -5.32 14.99
N THR A 63 -7.31 -4.47 14.39
CA THR A 63 -7.76 -3.22 13.75
C THR A 63 -6.78 -2.66 12.71
N VAL A 64 -7.29 -2.36 11.51
CA VAL A 64 -6.62 -1.53 10.50
C VAL A 64 -6.73 -0.05 10.90
N ARG A 65 -5.59 0.58 11.21
CA ARG A 65 -5.50 2.00 11.59
C ARG A 65 -5.43 2.92 10.38
N ALA A 66 -4.69 2.50 9.37
CA ALA A 66 -4.58 3.19 8.10
C ALA A 66 -4.38 2.17 6.98
N ALA A 67 -4.98 2.44 5.82
CA ALA A 67 -4.66 1.80 4.56
C ALA A 67 -4.45 2.90 3.53
N VAL A 68 -3.26 2.97 2.93
CA VAL A 68 -2.88 4.06 2.03
C VAL A 68 -2.40 3.52 0.70
N TYR A 69 -2.93 4.09 -0.38
CA TYR A 69 -2.53 3.79 -1.75
C TYR A 69 -1.26 4.58 -2.12
N ILE A 70 -0.29 3.91 -2.74
CA ILE A 70 0.99 4.47 -3.17
C ILE A 70 1.30 3.93 -4.56
N ARG A 71 1.40 4.83 -5.55
CA ARG A 71 1.76 4.43 -6.92
C ARG A 71 3.17 3.83 -6.97
N GLY A 72 3.44 3.01 -7.98
CA GLY A 72 4.79 2.58 -8.32
C GLY A 72 5.73 3.78 -8.53
N GLY A 73 6.92 3.72 -7.94
CA GLY A 73 7.88 4.84 -7.85
C GLY A 73 7.49 5.96 -6.87
N GLY A 74 6.36 5.80 -6.16
CA GLY A 74 5.80 6.78 -5.24
C GLY A 74 6.30 6.63 -3.81
N ARG A 75 5.88 7.56 -2.95
CA ARG A 75 6.13 7.51 -1.51
C ARG A 75 5.00 8.17 -0.72
N PHE A 76 4.90 7.86 0.55
CA PHE A 76 3.99 8.51 1.48
C PHE A 76 4.57 8.56 2.89
N ASN A 77 4.32 9.68 3.60
CA ASN A 77 4.67 9.86 5.01
C ASN A 77 3.39 9.79 5.83
N LEU A 78 3.22 8.71 6.60
CA LEU A 78 2.12 8.57 7.54
C LEU A 78 2.50 9.19 8.88
N THR A 79 1.79 10.23 9.29
CA THR A 79 2.00 10.92 10.58
C THR A 79 0.96 10.53 11.62
N GLY A 80 1.24 10.82 12.89
CA GLY A 80 0.26 10.67 13.97
C GLY A 80 0.19 9.25 14.54
N VAL A 81 1.15 8.39 14.21
CA VAL A 81 1.16 6.99 14.67
C VAL A 81 1.39 6.97 16.19
N GLN A 82 0.49 6.27 16.91
CA GLN A 82 0.61 6.07 18.35
C GLN A 82 1.73 5.06 18.68
N ASP A 83 2.33 5.23 19.86
CA ASP A 83 3.27 4.25 20.41
C ASP A 83 2.64 2.85 20.45
N GLY A 84 3.44 1.83 20.12
CA GLY A 84 2.99 0.45 20.08
C GLY A 84 3.67 -0.39 19.01
N SER A 85 3.34 -1.67 19.01
CA SER A 85 3.75 -2.62 17.97
C SER A 85 2.67 -2.76 16.91
N TYR A 86 3.08 -2.80 15.64
CA TYR A 86 2.18 -2.87 14.50
C TYR A 86 2.71 -3.84 13.46
N TYR A 87 1.81 -4.51 12.76
CA TYR A 87 2.13 -5.16 11.50
C TYR A 87 1.86 -4.20 10.34
N LEU A 88 2.69 -4.31 9.30
CA LEU A 88 2.49 -3.62 8.03
C LEU A 88 2.22 -4.68 6.97
N TYR A 89 0.99 -4.68 6.44
CA TYR A 89 0.57 -5.54 5.34
C TYR A 89 0.59 -4.74 4.04
N PHE A 90 0.75 -5.45 2.93
CA PHE A 90 0.89 -4.90 1.59
C PHE A 90 0.01 -5.70 0.63
N GLN A 91 -0.84 -4.98 -0.11
CA GLN A 91 -1.41 -5.48 -1.35
C GLN A 91 -0.68 -4.79 -2.50
N GLN A 92 -0.02 -5.53 -3.39
CA GLN A 92 0.72 -4.97 -4.53
C GLN A 92 0.15 -5.52 -5.84
N GLY A 93 0.07 -4.68 -6.87
CA GLY A 93 -0.38 -5.10 -8.19
C GLY A 93 -0.60 -3.96 -9.17
N GLN A 94 -1.30 -4.26 -10.26
CA GLN A 94 -1.63 -3.32 -11.33
C GLN A 94 -3.15 -3.34 -11.60
N GLY A 95 -3.63 -2.35 -12.36
CA GLY A 95 -5.05 -2.27 -12.73
C GLY A 95 -5.94 -2.09 -11.49
N TRP A 96 -5.75 -0.97 -10.80
CA TRP A 96 -6.56 -0.64 -9.64
C TRP A 96 -8.05 -0.61 -9.99
N ASN A 97 -8.86 -1.28 -9.17
CA ASN A 97 -10.31 -1.32 -9.26
C ASN A 97 -10.91 -0.56 -8.08
N ALA A 98 -11.36 0.68 -8.31
CA ALA A 98 -11.87 1.54 -7.24
C ALA A 98 -13.12 0.97 -6.55
N SER A 99 -13.95 0.21 -7.27
CA SER A 99 -15.15 -0.41 -6.70
C SER A 99 -14.82 -1.53 -5.71
N ARG A 100 -13.78 -2.31 -6.01
CA ARG A 100 -13.31 -3.42 -5.17
C ARG A 100 -12.23 -3.00 -4.17
N LYS A 101 -11.66 -1.81 -4.34
CA LYS A 101 -10.47 -1.33 -3.61
C LYS A 101 -9.31 -2.34 -3.65
N ALA A 102 -9.09 -2.93 -4.83
CA ALA A 102 -8.12 -4.01 -5.04
C ALA A 102 -7.46 -3.90 -6.43
N PHE A 103 -6.43 -4.70 -6.67
CA PHE A 103 -5.76 -4.81 -7.97
C PHE A 103 -6.32 -6.00 -8.76
N ASP A 104 -6.60 -5.80 -10.06
CA ASP A 104 -7.12 -6.86 -10.93
C ASP A 104 -6.00 -7.63 -11.65
N ILE A 105 -4.75 -7.11 -11.66
CA ILE A 105 -3.62 -7.69 -12.40
C ILE A 105 -2.43 -7.91 -11.46
N ASN A 106 -1.87 -9.13 -11.48
CA ASN A 106 -0.69 -9.56 -10.69
C ASN A 106 -0.80 -9.19 -9.20
N ALA A 107 -2.01 -9.27 -8.65
CA ALA A 107 -2.26 -8.94 -7.26
C ALA A 107 -1.56 -9.94 -6.33
N SER A 108 -0.88 -9.44 -5.31
CA SER A 108 -0.25 -10.24 -4.27
C SER A 108 -0.45 -9.60 -2.89
N SER A 109 -0.56 -10.45 -1.88
CA SER A 109 -0.74 -10.07 -0.49
C SER A 109 0.45 -10.55 0.32
N SER A 110 0.99 -9.65 1.14
CA SER A 110 2.13 -9.94 2.00
C SER A 110 2.11 -9.08 3.25
N ARG A 111 2.96 -9.38 4.22
CA ARG A 111 3.24 -8.53 5.38
C ARG A 111 4.72 -8.54 5.71
N MET A 112 5.18 -7.55 6.45
CA MET A 112 6.51 -7.62 7.07
C MET A 112 6.59 -8.83 8.00
N ARG A 113 7.72 -9.54 7.97
CA ARG A 113 8.00 -10.63 8.91
C ARG A 113 7.99 -10.11 10.34
N GLU A 114 8.78 -9.06 10.58
CA GLU A 114 8.95 -8.42 11.87
C GLU A 114 7.98 -7.23 12.04
N PRO A 115 7.37 -7.05 13.22
CA PRO A 115 6.51 -5.90 13.48
C PRO A 115 7.32 -4.61 13.64
N LEU A 116 6.68 -3.48 13.33
CA LEU A 116 7.20 -2.15 13.60
C LEU A 116 6.95 -1.77 15.06
N LEU A 117 7.94 -1.16 15.71
CA LEU A 117 7.83 -0.65 17.07
C LEU A 117 7.96 0.88 17.08
N PHE A 118 6.85 1.55 17.35
CA PHE A 118 6.81 3.00 17.52
C PHE A 118 6.87 3.37 19.00
N GLN A 119 7.72 4.34 19.35
CA GLN A 119 7.93 4.78 20.72
C GLN A 119 8.14 6.28 20.78
N THR A 120 7.58 6.91 21.82
CA THR A 120 7.85 8.29 22.21
C THR A 120 8.56 8.29 23.56
N ILE A 121 9.76 8.87 23.60
CA ILE A 121 10.59 8.96 24.81
C ILE A 121 10.69 10.42 25.24
N ARG A 122 10.40 10.68 26.52
CA ARG A 122 10.68 11.98 27.16
C ARG A 122 12.03 11.91 27.86
N ALA A 123 12.97 12.74 27.43
CA ALA A 123 14.30 12.88 28.01
C ALA A 123 14.47 14.31 28.52
N GLY A 124 14.10 14.55 29.78
CA GLY A 124 14.07 15.90 30.38
C GLY A 124 13.01 16.78 29.71
N ASP A 125 13.45 17.87 29.10
CA ASP A 125 12.62 18.82 28.34
C ASP A 125 12.44 18.44 26.85
N LYS A 126 13.11 17.38 26.39
CA LYS A 126 13.06 16.92 25.00
C LYS A 126 12.09 15.75 24.84
N ILE A 127 11.40 15.75 23.69
CA ILE A 127 10.60 14.62 23.21
C ILE A 127 11.31 14.03 21.99
N GLN A 128 11.63 12.74 22.07
CA GLN A 128 12.08 11.94 20.94
C GLN A 128 10.96 10.98 20.56
N TYR A 129 10.81 10.68 19.28
CA TYR A 129 9.80 9.74 18.80
C TYR A 129 10.33 8.95 17.60
N SER A 130 9.76 7.77 17.37
CA SER A 130 10.12 6.94 16.23
C SER A 130 9.74 7.60 14.91
N TRP A 131 10.71 7.65 13.99
CA TRP A 131 10.50 7.89 12.57
C TRP A 131 11.10 6.68 11.85
N ILE A 132 10.24 5.86 11.26
CA ILE A 132 10.63 4.61 10.59
C ILE A 132 10.51 4.81 9.09
N GLU A 133 11.48 4.29 8.34
CA GLU A 133 11.49 4.27 6.88
C GLU A 133 11.38 2.82 6.37
N ILE A 134 10.44 2.60 5.46
CA ILE A 134 10.23 1.34 4.77
C ILE A 134 10.36 1.57 3.27
N THR A 135 11.19 0.77 2.63
CA THR A 135 11.45 0.82 1.20
C THR A 135 11.18 -0.55 0.61
N LEU A 136 10.24 -0.59 -0.34
CA LEU A 136 9.96 -1.77 -1.16
C LEU A 136 10.64 -1.61 -2.51
N GLU A 137 11.42 -2.60 -2.91
CA GLU A 137 12.16 -2.58 -4.17
C GLU A 137 11.43 -3.37 -5.26
N ARG A 138 11.77 -3.08 -6.51
CA ARG A 138 11.24 -3.81 -7.68
C ARG A 138 11.60 -5.30 -7.67
N TYR A 139 12.79 -5.61 -7.16
CA TYR A 139 13.31 -6.97 -7.06
C TYR A 139 13.76 -7.20 -5.62
N GLY A 140 13.16 -8.19 -4.98
CA GLY A 140 13.35 -8.45 -3.56
C GLY A 140 12.51 -7.52 -2.68
N ASP A 141 12.93 -7.43 -1.44
CA ASP A 141 12.13 -6.99 -0.31
C ASP A 141 12.48 -5.56 0.15
N GLY A 142 13.47 -4.94 -0.51
CA GLY A 142 14.04 -3.66 -0.12
C GLY A 142 14.71 -3.73 1.25
N ASN A 143 14.29 -2.88 2.19
CA ASN A 143 14.84 -2.89 3.56
C ASN A 143 14.02 -3.72 4.56
N VAL A 144 12.99 -4.45 4.10
CA VAL A 144 12.08 -5.24 4.96
C VAL A 144 11.82 -6.63 4.42
N GLU A 145 12.05 -7.67 5.22
CA GLU A 145 11.66 -9.02 4.81
C GLU A 145 10.14 -9.19 4.84
N LYS A 146 9.57 -9.70 3.75
CA LYS A 146 8.13 -9.96 3.62
C LYS A 146 7.82 -11.45 3.66
N VAL A 147 6.63 -11.76 4.14
CA VAL A 147 6.02 -13.08 4.05
C VAL A 147 4.70 -12.98 3.30
N ALA A 148 4.44 -13.94 2.42
CA ALA A 148 3.14 -14.05 1.75
C ALA A 148 2.03 -14.25 2.79
N VAL A 149 0.87 -13.69 2.52
CA VAL A 149 -0.33 -13.81 3.36
C VAL A 149 -1.46 -14.27 2.46
N ASP A 150 -2.17 -15.33 2.88
CA ASP A 150 -3.34 -15.82 2.17
C ASP A 150 -4.47 -14.78 2.25
N GLU A 151 -5.33 -14.75 1.23
CA GLU A 151 -6.40 -13.74 1.15
C GLU A 151 -7.33 -13.77 2.37
N GLU A 152 -7.57 -14.95 2.95
CA GLU A 152 -8.41 -15.14 4.14
C GLU A 152 -7.80 -14.57 5.42
N ASP A 153 -6.47 -14.46 5.47
CA ASP A 153 -5.72 -13.92 6.61
C ASP A 153 -5.35 -12.44 6.42
N PHE A 154 -5.74 -11.83 5.29
CA PHE A 154 -5.42 -10.45 5.00
C PHE A 154 -6.38 -9.47 5.70
N PRO A 155 -5.88 -8.42 6.38
CA PRO A 155 -6.73 -7.47 7.09
C PRO A 155 -7.35 -6.46 6.10
N ALA A 156 -8.54 -6.78 5.58
CA ALA A 156 -9.32 -5.92 4.67
C ALA A 156 -10.58 -5.32 5.34
#